data_AF-A0A5P2C1D0-F1
#
_entry.id   AF-A0A5P2C1D0-F1
#
_cell.length_a   1.000
_cell.length_b   1.000
_cell.length_c   1.000
_cell.angle_alpha   90.00
_cell.angle_beta   90.00
_cell.angle_gamma   90.00
#
_symmetry.space_group_name_H-M   'P 1'
#
loop_
_entity.id
_entity.type
_entity.pdbx_description
1 polymer ?
#
loop_
_entity_poly.entity_id
_entity_poly.type
_entity_poly.pdbx_seq_one_letter_code
_entity_poly.pdbx_strand_id
1 'polypeptide(L)'
;MSNATPPPPPMYPPQPPPPRRGPSNAVVIGSAAAVIAAVVATGIVVVNSGDDDKKPEKTSGAAVSAPADDVVADEEEPPEEPAAEPEDAEGEVAGLNDTVEYGNDVQLSLSKFTRGTSGPYGAPENTPYVKFGVRVKNNGKSTVDTSMFTTSCSYGKAGKSSESVYDSDQGLNGGPDTKLLAGRSITVTWACEMPKAEKTIQIEVSPDMDMEAEAAIFTGDVK
;
A
#
# COMPACT_ATOMS: atom_id res chain seq x y z
N MET A 1 10.69 -51.83 -62.77
CA MET A 1 11.55 -50.94 -61.95
C MET A 1 10.93 -49.56 -61.97
N SER A 2 10.31 -49.13 -60.87
CA SER A 2 9.70 -47.80 -60.78
C SER A 2 10.52 -46.99 -59.78
N ASN A 3 11.23 -46.00 -60.30
CA ASN A 3 12.08 -45.07 -59.56
C ASN A 3 11.16 -43.96 -59.00
N ALA A 4 10.93 -43.95 -57.69
CA ALA A 4 10.10 -42.95 -57.02
C ALA A 4 10.99 -41.90 -56.36
N THR A 5 11.07 -40.72 -56.97
CA THR A 5 11.76 -39.55 -56.40
C THR A 5 10.94 -39.00 -55.23
N PRO A 6 11.55 -38.69 -54.07
CA PRO A 6 10.83 -38.13 -52.94
C PRO A 6 10.38 -36.67 -53.21
N PRO A 7 9.27 -36.22 -52.59
CA PRO A 7 8.76 -34.87 -52.76
C PRO A 7 9.70 -33.82 -52.14
N PRO A 8 9.73 -32.58 -52.69
CA PRO A 8 10.54 -31.50 -52.15
C PRO A 8 9.99 -31.04 -50.78
N PRO A 9 10.87 -30.56 -49.88
CA PRO A 9 10.46 -30.07 -48.57
C PRO A 9 9.66 -28.76 -48.68
N PRO A 10 8.81 -28.45 -47.67
CA PRO A 10 8.04 -27.22 -47.64
C PRO A 10 8.94 -25.99 -47.55
N MET A 11 8.69 -24.98 -48.39
CA MET A 11 9.34 -23.68 -48.31
C MET A 11 8.74 -22.88 -47.16
N TYR A 12 9.56 -22.58 -46.14
CA TYR A 12 9.19 -21.65 -45.08
C TYR A 12 9.32 -20.20 -45.57
N PRO A 13 8.41 -19.29 -45.19
CA PRO A 13 8.56 -17.87 -45.47
C PRO A 13 9.81 -17.31 -44.78
N PRO A 14 10.47 -16.28 -45.35
CA PRO A 14 11.64 -15.67 -44.76
C PRO A 14 11.30 -15.08 -43.39
N GLN A 15 12.16 -15.36 -42.40
CA GLN A 15 12.01 -14.77 -41.06
C GLN A 15 12.22 -13.25 -41.11
N PRO A 16 11.44 -12.46 -40.34
CA PRO A 16 11.66 -11.03 -40.23
C PRO A 16 13.06 -10.73 -39.65
N PRO A 17 13.70 -9.63 -40.07
CA PRO A 17 15.03 -9.27 -39.59
C PRO A 17 15.00 -9.00 -38.07
N PRO A 18 16.06 -9.36 -37.34
CA PRO A 18 16.13 -9.10 -35.90
C PRO A 18 16.07 -7.59 -35.63
N PRO A 19 15.43 -7.17 -34.52
CA PRO A 19 15.35 -5.76 -34.15
C PRO A 19 16.76 -5.19 -33.95
N ARG A 20 17.03 -4.05 -34.59
CA ARG A 20 18.30 -3.33 -34.45
C ARG A 20 18.42 -2.82 -33.01
N ARG A 21 19.45 -3.27 -32.29
CA ARG A 21 19.82 -2.73 -30.98
C ARG A 21 20.25 -1.28 -31.14
N GLY A 22 19.44 -0.35 -30.64
CA GLY A 22 19.86 1.04 -30.42
C GLY A 22 20.94 1.13 -29.34
N PRO A 23 21.73 2.22 -29.31
CA PRO A 23 22.79 2.39 -28.32
C PRO A 23 22.22 2.40 -26.90
N SER A 24 22.82 1.56 -26.07
CA SER A 24 22.50 1.26 -24.68
C SER A 24 22.68 2.46 -23.75
N ASN A 25 21.60 2.91 -23.11
CA ASN A 25 21.67 3.72 -21.89
C ASN A 25 21.90 2.78 -20.70
N ALA A 26 23.17 2.51 -20.41
CA ALA A 26 23.59 1.94 -19.14
C ALA A 26 23.60 3.05 -18.08
N VAL A 27 22.61 3.06 -17.18
CA VAL A 27 22.62 3.96 -16.01
C VAL A 27 22.37 3.14 -14.74
N VAL A 28 23.50 2.82 -14.11
CA VAL A 28 23.78 2.91 -12.66
C VAL A 28 22.78 2.28 -11.69
N ILE A 29 23.02 1.02 -11.36
CA ILE A 29 22.78 0.48 -10.01
C ILE A 29 23.96 0.94 -9.15
N GLY A 30 23.72 1.77 -8.14
CA GLY A 30 24.79 2.29 -7.29
C GLY A 30 24.29 2.89 -5.97
N SER A 31 24.47 2.11 -4.91
CA SER A 31 24.84 2.57 -3.56
C SER A 31 23.75 3.22 -2.68
N ALA A 32 23.08 2.38 -1.88
CA ALA A 32 22.54 2.80 -0.59
C ALA A 32 23.68 2.80 0.44
N ALA A 33 24.09 3.98 0.90
CA ALA A 33 24.99 4.15 2.03
C ALA A 33 24.32 5.10 3.05
N ALA A 34 24.30 4.63 4.30
CA ALA A 34 23.64 5.24 5.45
C ALA A 34 24.15 6.64 5.79
N VAL A 35 23.24 7.47 6.33
CA VAL A 35 23.60 8.59 7.21
C VAL A 35 22.72 8.53 8.46
N ILE A 36 23.32 8.10 9.57
CA ILE A 36 22.83 8.33 10.93
C ILE A 36 23.74 9.41 11.54
N ALA A 37 23.18 10.57 11.88
CA ALA A 37 23.69 11.54 12.87
C ALA A 37 22.59 12.57 13.13
N ALA A 38 21.87 12.48 14.24
CA ALA A 38 22.14 13.18 15.51
C ALA A 38 21.57 14.61 15.57
N VAL A 39 20.48 14.78 16.34
CA VAL A 39 20.18 16.03 17.06
C VAL A 39 19.79 15.66 18.49
N VAL A 40 20.79 15.59 19.36
CA VAL A 40 20.63 15.75 20.80
C VAL A 40 21.14 17.15 21.13
N ALA A 41 20.46 17.79 22.07
CA ALA A 41 20.82 19.01 22.81
C ALA A 41 20.24 20.34 22.30
N THR A 42 19.10 20.69 22.88
CA THR A 42 18.91 22.03 23.47
C THR A 42 18.32 21.85 24.88
N GLY A 43 19.21 21.59 25.84
CA GLY A 43 18.89 21.78 27.25
C GLY A 43 18.78 23.28 27.53
N ILE A 44 17.64 23.73 28.04
CA ILE A 44 17.51 25.08 28.57
C ILE A 44 18.09 25.07 29.98
N VAL A 45 19.24 25.73 30.09
CA VAL A 45 19.87 26.14 31.34
C VAL A 45 19.07 27.34 31.86
N VAL A 46 18.45 27.20 33.04
CA VAL A 46 18.09 28.35 33.87
C VAL A 46 19.04 28.34 35.06
N VAL A 47 19.95 29.30 35.10
CA VAL A 47 20.86 29.55 36.21
C VAL A 47 20.47 30.85 36.90
N ASN A 48 20.50 30.75 38.24
CA ASN A 48 20.64 31.79 39.26
C ASN A 48 19.47 32.71 39.60
N SER A 49 19.06 32.62 40.87
CA SER A 49 19.38 33.69 41.84
C SER A 49 19.41 33.14 43.27
N GLY A 50 20.49 33.43 44.02
CA GLY A 50 20.51 33.44 45.48
C GLY A 50 21.58 32.58 46.16
N ASP A 51 22.81 33.12 46.25
CA ASP A 51 23.83 33.09 47.34
C ASP A 51 23.56 32.13 48.54
N ASP A 52 24.51 31.39 49.13
CA ASP A 52 25.97 31.37 49.08
C ASP A 52 26.50 30.10 49.81
N ASP A 53 27.74 29.73 49.48
CA ASP A 53 28.72 28.98 50.29
C ASP A 53 28.62 27.44 50.58
N LYS A 54 29.58 26.73 49.94
CA LYS A 54 30.45 25.65 50.45
C LYS A 54 29.94 24.20 50.60
N LYS A 55 30.39 23.37 49.64
CA LYS A 55 30.80 21.94 49.75
C LYS A 55 31.74 21.72 50.97
N PRO A 56 31.91 20.54 51.63
CA PRO A 56 31.86 19.15 51.10
C PRO A 56 31.22 18.02 51.95
N GLU A 57 31.03 16.90 51.24
CA GLU A 57 31.31 15.50 51.61
C GLU A 57 30.47 14.74 52.65
N LYS A 58 30.04 13.57 52.18
CA LYS A 58 29.88 12.28 52.87
C LYS A 58 30.01 12.31 54.39
N THR A 59 28.94 11.94 55.08
CA THR A 59 29.03 11.20 56.34
C THR A 59 27.87 10.22 56.44
N SER A 60 28.26 8.96 56.54
CA SER A 60 27.46 7.83 57.02
C SER A 60 27.25 7.98 58.53
N GLY A 61 26.05 7.67 59.03
CA GLY A 61 25.76 7.57 60.46
C GLY A 61 24.24 7.70 60.70
N ALA A 62 23.48 6.61 60.69
CA ALA A 62 23.28 5.65 61.78
C ALA A 62 22.49 6.22 62.98
N ALA A 63 21.27 5.70 63.18
CA ALA A 63 20.56 5.41 64.45
C ALA A 63 19.04 5.56 64.21
N VAL A 64 18.25 4.49 64.04
CA VAL A 64 17.72 3.53 65.04
C VAL A 64 16.39 3.98 65.68
N SER A 65 15.42 3.05 65.63
CA SER A 65 14.20 2.86 66.44
C SER A 65 12.86 3.48 65.96
N ALA A 66 12.11 2.70 65.17
CA ALA A 66 10.85 1.97 65.51
C ALA A 66 9.68 2.69 66.23
N PRO A 67 8.45 2.13 66.21
CA PRO A 67 7.41 2.26 65.18
C PRO A 67 6.08 2.82 65.75
N ALA A 68 5.17 3.33 64.92
CA ALA A 68 3.72 3.38 65.21
C ALA A 68 2.90 3.74 63.96
N ASP A 69 1.77 3.05 63.84
CA ASP A 69 0.73 2.94 62.81
C ASP A 69 0.15 4.20 62.14
N ASP A 70 -0.56 3.89 61.03
CA ASP A 70 -1.65 4.62 60.34
C ASP A 70 -1.18 5.78 59.44
N VAL A 71 -1.52 5.88 58.14
CA VAL A 71 -2.82 5.74 57.47
C VAL A 71 -2.61 5.48 55.96
N VAL A 72 -3.53 4.75 55.34
CA VAL A 72 -3.71 4.55 53.88
C VAL A 72 -4.04 5.87 53.15
N ALA A 73 -3.36 6.16 52.03
CA ALA A 73 -3.83 6.99 50.90
C ALA A 73 -2.75 6.93 49.79
N ASP A 74 -2.95 6.17 48.71
CA ASP A 74 -3.67 6.50 47.47
C ASP A 74 -2.62 6.63 46.36
N GLU A 75 -2.46 5.56 45.61
CA GLU A 75 -1.53 5.44 44.48
C GLU A 75 -2.26 6.05 43.28
N GLU A 76 -1.99 7.32 43.01
CA GLU A 76 -2.61 8.09 41.93
C GLU A 76 -2.11 7.52 40.58
N GLU A 77 -2.99 6.79 39.89
CA GLU A 77 -2.78 6.30 38.52
C GLU A 77 -2.47 7.49 37.59
N PRO A 78 -1.48 7.38 36.68
CA PRO A 78 -1.24 8.43 35.70
C PRO A 78 -2.47 8.56 34.79
N PRO A 79 -2.88 9.79 34.44
CA PRO A 79 -4.09 10.02 33.66
C PRO A 79 -3.95 9.36 32.28
N GLU A 80 -4.94 8.54 31.92
CA GLU A 80 -5.11 8.02 30.57
C GLU A 80 -5.16 9.21 29.59
N GLU A 81 -4.18 9.28 28.69
CA GLU A 81 -4.26 10.17 27.54
C GLU A 81 -5.51 9.77 26.75
N PRO A 82 -6.43 10.72 26.45
CA PRO A 82 -7.59 10.41 25.63
C PRO A 82 -7.10 9.84 24.30
N ALA A 83 -7.47 8.60 24.01
CA ALA A 83 -7.34 8.06 22.67
C ALA A 83 -7.99 9.05 21.71
N ALA A 84 -7.20 9.63 20.81
CA ALA A 84 -7.72 10.45 19.74
C ALA A 84 -8.79 9.63 19.01
N GLU A 85 -10.04 10.08 19.11
CA GLU A 85 -11.09 9.61 18.23
C GLU A 85 -10.59 9.81 16.80
N PRO A 86 -10.75 8.83 15.90
CA PRO A 86 -10.42 9.06 14.50
C PRO A 86 -11.29 10.22 14.04
N GLU A 87 -10.66 11.37 13.77
CA GLU A 87 -11.27 12.41 12.98
C GLU A 87 -11.77 11.74 11.70
N ASP A 88 -13.07 11.83 11.44
CA ASP A 88 -13.69 11.41 10.18
C ASP A 88 -12.84 11.99 9.05
N ALA A 89 -12.04 11.13 8.42
CA ALA A 89 -11.43 11.46 7.15
C ALA A 89 -12.61 11.67 6.21
N GLU A 90 -12.88 12.93 5.83
CA GLU A 90 -13.95 13.33 4.93
C GLU A 90 -13.67 12.88 3.47
N GLY A 91 -13.22 11.64 3.28
CA GLY A 91 -13.31 10.90 2.03
C GLY A 91 -14.52 9.98 2.13
N GLU A 92 -15.46 10.09 1.19
CA GLU A 92 -16.69 9.27 1.19
C GLU A 92 -16.32 7.77 1.12
N VAL A 93 -16.38 7.07 2.25
CA VAL A 93 -16.09 5.65 2.35
C VAL A 93 -17.25 4.85 1.75
N ALA A 94 -16.99 4.15 0.66
CA ALA A 94 -17.99 3.35 -0.04
C ALA A 94 -17.96 1.88 0.40
N GLY A 95 -19.11 1.20 0.35
CA GLY A 95 -19.18 -0.25 0.48
C GLY A 95 -18.65 -0.96 -0.77
N LEU A 96 -18.20 -2.21 -0.61
CA LEU A 96 -17.64 -3.01 -1.71
C LEU A 96 -18.54 -3.21 -2.96
N ASN A 97 -19.84 -2.93 -2.87
CA ASN A 97 -20.79 -3.07 -3.99
C ASN A 97 -21.30 -1.72 -4.52
N ASP A 98 -20.81 -0.62 -3.96
CA ASP A 98 -21.28 0.71 -4.30
C ASP A 98 -20.59 1.22 -5.57
N THR A 99 -21.08 2.35 -6.06
CA THR A 99 -20.48 3.11 -7.17
C THR A 99 -20.10 4.48 -6.66
N VAL A 100 -18.86 4.87 -6.87
CA VAL A 100 -18.29 6.16 -6.46
C VAL A 100 -18.12 7.04 -7.68
N GLU A 101 -18.51 8.31 -7.57
CA GLU A 101 -18.11 9.35 -8.52
C GLU A 101 -16.69 9.81 -8.16
N TYR A 102 -15.73 9.42 -8.97
CA TYR A 102 -14.39 9.98 -9.03
C TYR A 102 -14.45 11.23 -9.92
N GLY A 103 -13.63 12.24 -9.63
CA GLY A 103 -13.67 13.55 -10.30
C GLY A 103 -13.76 13.47 -11.83
N ASN A 104 -14.22 14.57 -12.45
CA ASN A 104 -14.36 14.68 -13.92
C ASN A 104 -15.38 13.69 -14.53
N ASP A 105 -16.49 13.43 -13.83
CA ASP A 105 -17.57 12.53 -14.26
C ASP A 105 -17.09 11.07 -14.51
N VAL A 106 -16.11 10.60 -13.72
CA VAL A 106 -15.60 9.23 -13.79
C VAL A 106 -16.28 8.39 -12.71
N GLN A 107 -16.94 7.29 -13.08
CA GLN A 107 -17.51 6.37 -12.10
C GLN A 107 -16.60 5.17 -11.86
N LEU A 108 -16.43 4.83 -10.59
CA LEU A 108 -15.72 3.66 -10.12
C LEU A 108 -16.67 2.68 -9.45
N SER A 109 -16.53 1.40 -9.73
CA SER A 109 -17.27 0.32 -9.06
C SER A 109 -16.44 -0.95 -9.07
N LEU A 110 -16.67 -1.82 -8.09
CA LEU A 110 -15.96 -3.09 -7.97
C LEU A 110 -16.83 -4.25 -8.47
N SER A 111 -16.20 -5.25 -9.10
CA SER A 111 -16.86 -6.50 -9.46
C SER A 111 -16.91 -7.45 -8.27
N LYS A 112 -17.55 -8.61 -8.46
CA LYS A 112 -17.52 -9.69 -7.47
C LYS A 112 -16.07 -10.09 -7.14
N PHE A 113 -15.87 -10.41 -5.86
CA PHE A 113 -14.61 -10.86 -5.30
C PHE A 113 -14.47 -12.38 -5.42
N THR A 114 -13.26 -12.85 -5.68
CA THR A 114 -12.92 -14.28 -5.72
C THR A 114 -11.60 -14.51 -5.01
N ARG A 115 -11.53 -15.49 -4.11
CA ARG A 115 -10.28 -15.87 -3.45
C ARG A 115 -9.45 -16.79 -4.32
N GLY A 116 -8.14 -16.70 -4.20
CA GLY A 116 -7.21 -17.56 -4.93
C GLY A 116 -5.84 -17.65 -4.25
N THR A 117 -4.88 -18.22 -4.97
CA THR A 117 -3.48 -18.28 -4.57
C THR A 117 -2.64 -18.13 -5.83
N SER A 118 -1.64 -17.24 -5.79
CA SER A 118 -0.77 -17.00 -6.94
C SER A 118 0.02 -18.26 -7.30
N GLY A 119 0.40 -18.38 -8.57
CA GLY A 119 1.20 -19.48 -9.06
C GLY A 119 2.69 -19.36 -8.69
N PRO A 120 3.50 -20.34 -9.14
CA PRO A 120 4.95 -20.35 -8.92
C PRO A 120 5.71 -19.24 -9.68
N TYR A 121 5.06 -18.58 -10.63
CA TYR A 121 5.59 -17.43 -11.35
C TYR A 121 4.89 -16.12 -10.97
N GLY A 122 3.99 -16.18 -9.99
CA GLY A 122 3.35 -15.00 -9.45
C GLY A 122 4.28 -14.23 -8.52
N ALA A 123 4.03 -12.94 -8.38
CA ALA A 123 4.68 -12.05 -7.45
C ALA A 123 3.61 -11.39 -6.56
N PRO A 124 3.61 -11.63 -5.24
CA PRO A 124 4.39 -12.65 -4.53
C PRO A 124 3.99 -14.10 -4.89
N GLU A 125 4.90 -15.06 -4.73
CA GLU A 125 4.72 -16.47 -5.13
C GLU A 125 3.89 -17.27 -4.11
N ASN A 126 2.97 -18.14 -4.56
CA ASN A 126 2.13 -19.00 -3.70
C ASN A 126 1.35 -18.26 -2.59
N THR A 127 1.00 -17.00 -2.85
CA THR A 127 0.40 -16.09 -1.87
C THR A 127 -1.13 -16.10 -1.99
N PRO A 128 -1.87 -16.31 -0.88
CA PRO A 128 -3.31 -16.15 -0.85
C PRO A 128 -3.73 -14.71 -1.18
N TYR A 129 -4.73 -14.56 -2.03
CA TYR A 129 -5.20 -13.25 -2.46
C TYR A 129 -6.72 -13.20 -2.59
N VAL A 130 -7.23 -11.98 -2.69
CA VAL A 130 -8.56 -11.69 -3.24
C VAL A 130 -8.44 -10.98 -4.58
N LYS A 131 -9.16 -11.48 -5.58
CA LYS A 131 -9.24 -10.95 -6.94
C LYS A 131 -10.59 -10.27 -7.17
N PHE A 132 -10.57 -9.13 -7.82
CA PHE A 132 -11.74 -8.34 -8.19
C PHE A 132 -11.46 -7.56 -9.47
N GLY A 133 -12.51 -7.02 -10.08
CA GLY A 133 -12.42 -6.13 -11.23
C GLY A 133 -12.73 -4.71 -10.79
N VAL A 134 -11.85 -3.76 -11.09
CA VAL A 134 -12.11 -2.34 -10.96
C VAL A 134 -12.71 -1.84 -12.26
N ARG A 135 -13.98 -1.44 -12.24
CA ARG A 135 -14.66 -0.88 -13.40
C ARG A 135 -14.57 0.63 -13.37
N VAL A 136 -13.89 1.18 -14.38
CA VAL A 136 -13.77 2.61 -14.63
C VAL A 136 -14.69 2.97 -15.78
N LYS A 137 -15.62 3.90 -15.56
CA LYS A 137 -16.53 4.41 -16.59
C LYS A 137 -16.35 5.91 -16.73
N ASN A 138 -15.94 6.36 -17.91
CA ASN A 138 -15.82 7.77 -18.21
C ASN A 138 -17.18 8.28 -18.73
N ASN A 139 -17.97 8.94 -17.86
CA ASN A 139 -19.21 9.62 -18.27
C ASN A 139 -18.97 11.07 -18.72
N GLY A 140 -17.75 11.57 -18.52
CA GLY A 140 -17.35 12.90 -18.92
C GLY A 140 -17.22 13.08 -20.42
N LYS A 141 -16.72 14.25 -20.80
CA LYS A 141 -16.55 14.67 -22.20
C LYS A 141 -15.09 14.56 -22.68
N SER A 142 -14.15 14.52 -21.74
CA SER A 142 -12.72 14.44 -22.00
C SER A 142 -12.24 12.99 -21.98
N THR A 143 -11.07 12.74 -22.56
CA THR A 143 -10.41 11.42 -22.46
C THR A 143 -9.69 11.32 -21.11
N VAL A 144 -9.83 10.18 -20.43
CA VAL A 144 -9.12 9.87 -19.17
C VAL A 144 -7.88 9.06 -19.50
N ASP A 145 -6.71 9.49 -19.03
CA ASP A 145 -5.45 8.75 -19.22
C ASP A 145 -5.26 7.74 -18.09
N THR A 146 -5.60 6.48 -18.37
CA THR A 146 -5.56 5.42 -17.35
C THR A 146 -4.19 4.75 -17.23
N SER A 147 -3.16 5.23 -17.95
CA SER A 147 -1.80 4.68 -17.87
C SER A 147 -1.17 4.77 -16.47
N MET A 148 -1.73 5.60 -15.60
CA MET A 148 -1.28 5.83 -14.23
C MET A 148 -2.29 5.32 -13.20
N PHE A 149 -3.16 4.40 -13.61
CA PHE A 149 -4.10 3.73 -12.73
C PHE A 149 -3.37 3.07 -11.56
N THR A 150 -3.81 3.34 -10.35
CA THR A 150 -3.33 2.70 -9.13
C THR A 150 -4.46 2.03 -8.36
N THR A 151 -4.11 0.93 -7.69
CA THR A 151 -4.98 0.29 -6.71
C THR A 151 -4.11 -0.24 -5.58
N SER A 152 -4.41 0.19 -4.36
CA SER A 152 -3.79 -0.29 -3.13
C SER A 152 -4.85 -0.94 -2.25
N CYS A 153 -4.39 -1.82 -1.36
CA CYS A 153 -5.28 -2.54 -0.46
C CYS A 153 -4.69 -2.57 0.96
N SER A 154 -5.58 -2.68 1.94
CA SER A 154 -5.26 -3.11 3.30
C SER A 154 -6.33 -4.09 3.80
N TYR A 155 -5.99 -4.96 4.74
CA TYR A 155 -6.91 -5.98 5.24
C TYR A 155 -6.97 -6.05 6.77
N GLY A 156 -8.07 -6.61 7.25
CA GLY A 156 -8.36 -6.77 8.66
C GLY A 156 -8.70 -5.44 9.35
N LYS A 157 -9.28 -5.53 10.54
CA LYS A 157 -9.73 -4.35 11.31
C LYS A 157 -8.59 -3.42 11.75
N ALA A 158 -7.36 -3.94 11.79
CA ALA A 158 -6.18 -3.17 12.13
C ALA A 158 -5.51 -2.49 10.92
N GLY A 159 -6.08 -2.62 9.71
CA GLY A 159 -5.55 -1.95 8.51
C GLY A 159 -4.17 -2.43 8.08
N LYS A 160 -3.93 -3.75 8.07
CA LYS A 160 -2.63 -4.29 7.65
C LYS A 160 -2.44 -4.05 6.16
N SER A 161 -1.27 -3.52 5.78
CA SER A 161 -0.92 -3.30 4.38
C SER A 161 -0.96 -4.61 3.58
N SER A 162 -1.44 -4.53 2.34
CA SER A 162 -1.52 -5.63 1.39
C SER A 162 -0.64 -5.35 0.17
N GLU A 163 0.05 -6.37 -0.31
CA GLU A 163 0.80 -6.30 -1.56
C GLU A 163 -0.12 -6.61 -2.76
N SER A 164 0.10 -5.94 -3.88
CA SER A 164 -0.56 -6.29 -5.14
C SER A 164 -0.01 -7.59 -5.70
N VAL A 165 -0.89 -8.47 -6.17
CA VAL A 165 -0.49 -9.75 -6.76
C VAL A 165 -0.46 -9.65 -8.28
N TYR A 166 0.70 -9.98 -8.86
CA TYR A 166 0.94 -10.05 -10.29
C TYR A 166 1.19 -11.50 -10.71
N ASP A 167 0.40 -12.00 -11.65
CA ASP A 167 0.46 -13.38 -12.15
C ASP A 167 -0.20 -13.43 -13.54
N SER A 168 0.61 -13.37 -14.60
CA SER A 168 0.10 -13.30 -15.96
C SER A 168 -0.67 -14.55 -16.39
N ASP A 169 -0.31 -15.72 -15.85
CA ASP A 169 -1.00 -16.98 -16.14
C ASP A 169 -2.44 -16.97 -15.57
N GLN A 170 -2.68 -16.16 -14.54
CA GLN A 170 -3.99 -15.95 -13.92
C GLN A 170 -4.70 -14.66 -14.35
N GLY A 171 -4.12 -13.92 -15.31
CA GLY A 171 -4.67 -12.67 -15.83
C GLY A 171 -4.48 -11.46 -14.91
N LEU A 172 -3.57 -11.55 -13.93
CA LEU A 172 -3.24 -10.49 -12.98
C LEU A 172 -2.06 -9.67 -13.51
N ASN A 173 -2.32 -8.84 -14.52
CA ASN A 173 -1.28 -8.14 -15.29
C ASN A 173 -0.97 -6.72 -14.80
N GLY A 174 -1.60 -6.28 -13.71
CA GLY A 174 -1.50 -4.90 -13.22
C GLY A 174 -2.41 -3.93 -13.95
N GLY A 175 -1.99 -2.67 -13.99
CA GLY A 175 -2.80 -1.54 -14.48
C GLY A 175 -2.99 -1.56 -16.00
N PRO A 176 -4.05 -0.90 -16.50
CA PRO A 176 -4.22 -0.68 -17.92
C PRO A 176 -3.16 0.29 -18.45
N ASP A 177 -2.66 0.05 -19.66
CA ASP A 177 -1.86 1.03 -20.41
C ASP A 177 -2.70 1.55 -21.59
N THR A 178 -3.63 2.46 -21.29
CA THR A 178 -4.54 2.98 -22.30
C THR A 178 -5.17 4.32 -21.93
N LYS A 179 -5.86 4.91 -22.90
CA LYS A 179 -6.70 6.10 -22.72
C LYS A 179 -8.17 5.75 -22.89
N LEU A 180 -8.97 6.09 -21.89
CA LEU A 180 -10.41 5.81 -21.86
C LEU A 180 -11.20 7.00 -22.42
N LEU A 181 -11.71 6.85 -23.65
CA LEU A 181 -12.53 7.87 -24.30
C LEU A 181 -13.86 8.08 -23.56
N ALA A 182 -14.44 9.27 -23.75
CA ALA A 182 -15.77 9.62 -23.26
C ALA A 182 -16.83 8.58 -23.61
N GLY A 183 -17.70 8.27 -22.64
CA GLY A 183 -18.77 7.27 -22.75
C GLY A 183 -18.32 5.81 -22.71
N ARG A 184 -17.01 5.53 -22.63
CA ARG A 184 -16.48 4.16 -22.58
C ARG A 184 -16.31 3.67 -21.14
N SER A 185 -16.20 2.35 -21.00
CA SER A 185 -15.81 1.71 -19.76
C SER A 185 -14.71 0.69 -20.01
N ILE A 186 -13.86 0.50 -19.01
CA ILE A 186 -12.88 -0.58 -18.91
C ILE A 186 -13.06 -1.29 -17.57
N THR A 187 -12.73 -2.58 -17.52
CA THR A 187 -12.62 -3.33 -16.28
C THR A 187 -11.20 -3.87 -16.16
N VAL A 188 -10.50 -3.42 -15.13
CA VAL A 188 -9.13 -3.82 -14.81
C VAL A 188 -9.21 -4.95 -13.79
N THR A 189 -8.61 -6.10 -14.07
CA THR A 189 -8.58 -7.19 -13.09
C THR A 189 -7.42 -6.95 -12.14
N TRP A 190 -7.71 -6.88 -10.84
CA TRP A 190 -6.73 -6.65 -9.78
C TRP A 190 -6.78 -7.77 -8.75
N ALA A 191 -5.68 -7.95 -8.02
CA ALA A 191 -5.64 -8.81 -6.86
C ALA A 191 -4.72 -8.25 -5.78
N CYS A 192 -5.13 -8.44 -4.54
CA CYS A 192 -4.41 -7.99 -3.36
C CYS A 192 -4.18 -9.19 -2.43
N GLU A 193 -2.97 -9.30 -1.88
CA GLU A 193 -2.65 -10.28 -0.85
C GLU A 193 -3.68 -10.19 0.27
N MET A 194 -4.23 -11.34 0.64
CA MET A 194 -5.18 -11.41 1.74
C MET A 194 -5.14 -12.81 2.35
N PRO A 195 -4.72 -12.94 3.63
CA PRO A 195 -4.73 -14.22 4.30
C PRO A 195 -6.12 -14.88 4.26
N LYS A 196 -6.16 -16.21 4.15
CA LYS A 196 -7.40 -16.97 3.94
C LYS A 196 -8.46 -16.75 5.04
N ALA A 197 -8.02 -16.44 6.26
CA ALA A 197 -8.89 -16.22 7.41
C ALA A 197 -9.43 -14.79 7.49
N GLU A 198 -8.77 -13.84 6.84
CA GLU A 198 -9.20 -12.43 6.84
C GLU A 198 -10.43 -12.28 5.95
N LYS A 199 -11.31 -11.35 6.35
CA LYS A 199 -12.59 -11.08 5.65
C LYS A 199 -12.70 -9.63 5.24
N THR A 200 -12.28 -8.72 6.11
CA THR A 200 -12.36 -7.29 5.86
C THR A 200 -11.22 -6.82 4.97
N ILE A 201 -11.54 -6.03 3.94
CA ILE A 201 -10.57 -5.38 3.06
C ILE A 201 -10.98 -3.92 2.85
N GLN A 202 -9.99 -3.05 2.75
CA GLN A 202 -10.10 -1.69 2.21
C GLN A 202 -9.31 -1.64 0.91
N ILE A 203 -9.87 -0.95 -0.09
CA ILE A 203 -9.34 -0.83 -1.44
C ILE A 203 -9.39 0.64 -1.81
N GLU A 204 -8.27 1.19 -2.24
CA GLU A 204 -8.16 2.57 -2.68
C GLU A 204 -7.85 2.56 -4.18
N VAL A 205 -8.60 3.33 -4.95
CA VAL A 205 -8.51 3.35 -6.42
C VAL A 205 -8.33 4.78 -6.91
N SER A 206 -7.29 4.99 -7.72
CA SER A 206 -7.11 6.21 -8.50
C SER A 206 -6.95 5.85 -9.98
N PRO A 207 -7.93 6.14 -10.85
CA PRO A 207 -7.86 5.76 -12.26
C PRO A 207 -6.87 6.58 -13.09
N ASP A 208 -6.43 7.76 -12.63
CA ASP A 208 -5.46 8.62 -13.28
C ASP A 208 -4.60 9.41 -12.26
N MET A 209 -3.73 10.31 -12.75
CA MET A 209 -2.89 11.20 -11.92
C MET A 209 -3.56 12.55 -11.63
N ASP A 210 -4.87 12.61 -11.49
CA ASP A 210 -5.50 13.86 -11.04
C ASP A 210 -5.07 14.13 -9.59
N MET A 211 -4.10 15.05 -9.42
CA MET A 211 -3.55 15.41 -8.11
C MET A 211 -4.56 16.17 -7.24
N GLU A 212 -5.66 16.64 -7.82
CA GLU A 212 -6.76 17.29 -7.10
C GLU A 212 -7.84 16.28 -6.66
N ALA A 213 -7.83 15.05 -7.19
CA ALA A 213 -8.78 14.01 -6.84
C ALA A 213 -8.21 13.05 -5.80
N GLU A 214 -8.98 12.83 -4.73
CA GLU A 214 -8.66 11.80 -3.74
C GLU A 214 -8.99 10.40 -4.27
N ALA A 215 -8.24 9.40 -3.80
CA ALA A 215 -8.52 8.02 -4.15
C ALA A 215 -9.92 7.61 -3.69
N ALA A 216 -10.66 6.89 -4.52
CA ALA A 216 -11.93 6.31 -4.09
C ALA A 216 -11.67 5.15 -3.14
N ILE A 217 -12.25 5.22 -1.93
CA ILE A 217 -12.05 4.23 -0.87
C ILE A 217 -13.27 3.30 -0.80
N PHE A 218 -13.05 2.00 -0.98
CA PHE A 218 -14.05 0.95 -0.82
C PHE A 218 -13.67 0.07 0.35
N THR A 219 -14.61 -0.27 1.23
CA THR A 219 -14.37 -1.17 2.37
C THR A 219 -15.51 -2.14 2.62
N GLY A 220 -15.19 -3.29 3.21
CA GLY A 220 -16.17 -4.27 3.68
C GLY A 220 -15.65 -5.70 3.72
N ASP A 221 -16.57 -6.64 3.93
CA ASP A 221 -16.24 -8.06 4.06
C ASP A 221 -16.35 -8.83 2.74
N VAL A 222 -15.30 -9.57 2.42
CA VAL A 222 -15.21 -10.53 1.33
C VAL A 222 -15.55 -11.94 1.83
N LYS A 223 -16.48 -12.58 1.13
CA LYS A 223 -16.93 -13.95 1.42
C LYS A 223 -15.94 -15.03 0.97
#